data_AF-A0A0L9TLW4-F1
#
_entry.id   AF-A0A0L9TLW4-F1
#
_cell.length_a   1.000
_cell.length_b   1.000
_cell.length_c   1.000
_cell.angle_alpha   90.00
_cell.angle_beta   90.00
_cell.angle_gamma   90.00
#
_symmetry.space_group_name_H-M   'P 1'
#
loop_
_entity.id
_entity.type
_entity.pdbx_description
1 polymer ?
#
loop_
_entity_poly.entity_id
_entity_poly.type
_entity_poly.pdbx_seq_one_letter_code
_entity_poly.pdbx_strand_id
1 'polypeptide(L)'
;MESSGKKDELQIRHAKTLEEVKRGLLGKAIQSSDHDLLMVDSIQRLGIEHHFKEEIEAILKRNELMLRVNSHRGNDYQKLSEVALQFRLLRQEGYYIHADIFDKFLDKNGKLKLSLCEDINGLIALFEASQLSMEGEDYLDEAEESSRQYLNMWLSRFHDHPQVKVVADSLRYPIRKSLPRFTSTSALQLQNTGWTSSLKELCRIDTEIMSSLHLKEIFSVSKWWKKLGLENELTFARNEPIKWYMWSMACLPDPRLSEARIELTKPLSLVYIIDDIFDFCANIDELTLFTEAVKRWDTAAMEQLPEYMKGCFRALYGITNEFAFKVNIKHGWNPIATLVKSWVMLMNAFLEEAKWFRSGYVPKAEEYLKNGIVSTGVHMILVHSFFFIGEGITAETAAAMEGIPTLISTTATILRLCDDLEGDQSVKGDANDGSYMKCYMMEHPEVSIEEAREHATELISNAWKRLNQECLTDANQLPSSFTKVCLNAARMVPLMYSYDTNTPSKLEEYVKSLLQGGAMKSIPQD
;
A
#
# COMPACT_ATOMS: atom_id res chain seq x y z
N MET A 1 -17.10 -35.50 -4.59
CA MET A 1 -15.85 -36.28 -4.69
C MET A 1 -14.91 -35.73 -5.75
N GLU A 2 -15.38 -35.38 -6.96
CA GLU A 2 -14.51 -34.81 -8.02
C GLU A 2 -13.86 -33.45 -7.70
N SER A 3 -14.50 -32.57 -6.92
CA SER A 3 -13.90 -31.28 -6.53
C SER A 3 -12.79 -31.39 -5.47
N SER A 4 -12.81 -32.45 -4.66
CA SER A 4 -11.75 -32.73 -3.68
C SER A 4 -10.47 -33.20 -4.39
N GLY A 5 -10.60 -34.13 -5.34
CA GLY A 5 -9.45 -34.66 -6.09
C GLY A 5 -8.72 -33.60 -6.91
N LYS A 6 -9.46 -32.64 -7.52
CA LYS A 6 -8.84 -31.51 -8.25
C LYS A 6 -8.08 -30.55 -7.33
N LYS A 7 -8.59 -30.31 -6.11
CA LYS A 7 -7.93 -29.45 -5.13
C LYS A 7 -6.63 -30.08 -4.63
N ASP A 8 -6.64 -31.38 -4.38
CA ASP A 8 -5.47 -32.13 -3.95
C ASP A 8 -4.40 -32.18 -5.05
N GLU A 9 -4.80 -32.33 -6.32
CA GLU A 9 -3.87 -32.28 -7.46
C GLU A 9 -3.21 -30.90 -7.64
N LEU A 10 -3.98 -29.81 -7.49
CA LEU A 10 -3.46 -28.44 -7.59
C LEU A 10 -2.45 -28.13 -6.48
N GLN A 11 -2.72 -28.57 -5.25
CA GLN A 11 -1.81 -28.40 -4.12
C GLN A 11 -0.51 -29.19 -4.29
N ILE A 12 -0.60 -30.44 -4.77
CA ILE A 12 0.59 -31.26 -5.09
C ILE A 12 1.42 -30.59 -6.18
N ARG A 13 0.77 -30.09 -7.25
CA ARG A 13 1.44 -29.39 -8.34
C ARG A 13 2.11 -28.11 -7.83
N HIS A 14 1.41 -27.32 -7.02
CA HIS A 14 1.96 -26.12 -6.39
C HIS A 14 3.23 -26.45 -5.59
N ALA A 15 3.17 -27.42 -4.68
CA ALA A 15 4.31 -27.82 -3.85
C ALA A 15 5.50 -28.29 -4.68
N LYS A 16 5.25 -29.11 -5.72
CA LYS A 16 6.30 -29.59 -6.62
C LYS A 16 6.97 -28.44 -7.38
N THR A 17 6.19 -27.54 -7.98
CA THR A 17 6.74 -26.41 -8.74
C THR A 17 7.48 -25.43 -7.83
N LEU A 18 6.98 -25.20 -6.60
CA LEU A 18 7.65 -24.37 -5.60
C LEU A 18 9.03 -24.93 -5.25
N GLU A 19 9.14 -26.24 -4.98
CA GLU A 19 10.41 -26.90 -4.70
C GLU A 19 11.38 -26.84 -5.89
N GLU A 20 10.88 -26.94 -7.13
CA GLU A 20 11.71 -26.78 -8.33
C GLU A 20 12.30 -25.36 -8.43
N VAL A 21 11.51 -24.33 -8.12
CA VAL A 21 11.98 -22.93 -8.11
C VAL A 21 12.95 -22.69 -6.94
N LYS A 22 12.66 -23.19 -5.73
CA LYS A 22 13.57 -23.13 -4.57
C LYS A 22 14.90 -23.82 -4.83
N ARG A 23 14.90 -24.99 -5.48
CA ARG A 23 16.13 -25.64 -5.92
C ARG A 23 16.86 -24.84 -6.99
N GLY A 24 16.15 -24.11 -7.85
CA GLY A 24 16.74 -23.14 -8.77
C GLY A 24 17.45 -21.99 -8.05
N LEU A 25 16.85 -21.48 -6.96
CA LEU A 25 17.40 -20.45 -6.07
C LEU A 25 18.69 -20.93 -5.37
N LEU A 26 18.69 -22.15 -4.83
CA LEU A 26 19.78 -22.66 -4.00
C LEU A 26 20.86 -23.41 -4.79
N GLY A 27 20.48 -24.13 -5.84
CA GLY A 27 21.34 -25.03 -6.62
C GLY A 27 22.30 -24.33 -7.58
N LYS A 28 22.18 -22.99 -7.72
CA LYS A 28 23.04 -22.16 -8.58
C LYS A 28 23.91 -21.17 -7.81
N ALA A 29 24.09 -21.34 -6.50
CA ALA A 29 25.00 -20.54 -5.66
C ALA A 29 26.50 -20.57 -6.10
N ILE A 30 26.80 -21.18 -7.25
CA ILE A 30 28.11 -21.22 -7.92
C ILE A 30 28.16 -20.25 -9.14
N GLN A 31 27.05 -19.61 -9.53
CA GLN A 31 26.98 -18.59 -10.60
C GLN A 31 26.84 -17.16 -10.03
N SER A 32 27.21 -16.17 -10.85
CA SER A 32 27.41 -14.75 -10.51
C SER A 32 26.26 -14.11 -9.69
N SER A 33 26.59 -13.19 -8.77
CA SER A 33 25.66 -12.41 -7.92
C SER A 33 24.44 -11.84 -8.65
N ASP A 34 24.62 -11.51 -9.92
CA ASP A 34 23.63 -10.80 -10.73
C ASP A 34 22.45 -11.69 -11.12
N HIS A 35 22.65 -13.02 -11.24
CA HIS A 35 21.57 -13.96 -11.56
C HIS A 35 20.57 -14.09 -10.40
N ASP A 36 21.07 -14.09 -9.16
CA ASP A 36 20.25 -14.17 -7.96
C ASP A 36 19.35 -12.94 -7.81
N LEU A 37 19.89 -11.74 -8.03
CA LEU A 37 19.13 -10.49 -7.93
C LEU A 37 18.02 -10.39 -8.98
N LEU A 38 18.29 -10.81 -10.22
CA LEU A 38 17.27 -10.86 -11.28
C LEU A 38 16.12 -11.81 -10.94
N MET A 39 16.43 -12.93 -10.27
CA MET A 39 15.41 -13.87 -9.85
C MET A 39 14.58 -13.33 -8.68
N VAL A 40 15.20 -12.68 -7.69
CA VAL A 40 14.49 -11.96 -6.62
C VAL A 40 13.57 -10.89 -7.22
N ASP A 41 14.06 -10.10 -8.18
CA ASP A 41 13.24 -9.10 -8.86
C ASP A 41 12.03 -9.72 -9.56
N SER A 42 12.25 -10.83 -10.27
CA SER A 42 11.19 -11.55 -10.96
C SER A 42 10.11 -12.05 -9.99
N ILE A 43 10.52 -12.59 -8.85
CA ILE A 43 9.62 -13.07 -7.79
C ILE A 43 8.78 -11.92 -7.22
N GLN A 44 9.42 -10.79 -6.88
CA GLN A 44 8.72 -9.60 -6.34
C GLN A 44 7.79 -8.98 -7.38
N ARG A 45 8.21 -8.87 -8.64
CA ARG A 45 7.38 -8.34 -9.73
C ARG A 45 6.19 -9.22 -10.06
N LEU A 46 6.25 -10.51 -9.73
CA LEU A 46 5.12 -11.45 -9.83
C LEU A 46 4.19 -11.42 -8.62
N GLY A 47 4.60 -10.78 -7.51
CA GLY A 47 3.81 -10.71 -6.29
C GLY A 47 3.68 -12.05 -5.57
N ILE A 48 4.65 -12.95 -5.73
CA ILE A 48 4.68 -14.30 -5.13
C ILE A 48 5.83 -14.48 -4.11
N GLU A 49 6.39 -13.38 -3.63
CA GLU A 49 7.51 -13.34 -2.69
C GLU A 49 7.20 -13.97 -1.33
N HIS A 50 5.92 -14.11 -0.95
CA HIS A 50 5.52 -14.75 0.31
C HIS A 50 5.94 -16.22 0.40
N HIS A 51 6.23 -16.88 -0.72
CA HIS A 51 6.76 -18.25 -0.76
C HIS A 51 8.27 -18.36 -0.57
N PHE A 52 8.99 -17.23 -0.68
CA PHE A 52 10.45 -17.18 -0.79
C PHE A 52 11.10 -16.24 0.24
N LYS A 53 10.45 -15.98 1.38
CA LYS A 53 10.93 -14.99 2.36
C LYS A 53 12.35 -15.31 2.82
N GLU A 54 12.61 -16.56 3.18
CA GLU A 54 13.91 -17.01 3.68
C GLU A 54 14.99 -16.98 2.57
N GLU A 55 14.66 -17.39 1.35
CA GLU A 55 15.59 -17.37 0.23
C GLU A 55 15.96 -15.95 -0.20
N ILE A 56 14.99 -15.04 -0.27
CA ILE A 56 15.20 -13.63 -0.58
C ILE A 56 16.10 -12.98 0.48
N GLU A 57 15.81 -13.21 1.77
CA GLU A 57 16.62 -12.68 2.86
C GLU A 57 18.07 -13.16 2.77
N ALA A 58 18.29 -14.47 2.53
CA ALA A 58 19.62 -15.04 2.40
C ALA A 58 20.41 -14.46 1.21
N ILE A 59 19.76 -14.31 0.05
CA ILE A 59 20.37 -13.73 -1.16
C ILE A 59 20.77 -12.26 -0.91
N LEU A 60 19.87 -11.47 -0.34
CA LEU A 60 20.12 -10.04 -0.14
C LEU A 60 21.15 -9.78 0.95
N LYS A 61 21.12 -10.55 2.04
CA LYS A 61 22.16 -10.48 3.09
C LYS A 61 23.55 -10.79 2.53
N ARG A 62 23.67 -11.80 1.67
CA ARG A 62 24.94 -12.10 0.97
C ARG A 62 25.40 -10.93 0.11
N ASN A 63 24.48 -10.32 -0.63
CA ASN A 63 24.78 -9.17 -1.51
C ASN A 63 25.21 -7.93 -0.71
N GLU A 64 24.54 -7.65 0.40
CA GLU A 64 24.87 -6.55 1.31
C GLU A 64 26.30 -6.70 1.88
N LEU A 65 26.65 -7.90 2.34
CA LEU A 65 28.00 -8.20 2.80
C LEU A 65 29.05 -8.04 1.69
N MET A 66 28.75 -8.51 0.48
CA MET A 66 29.65 -8.35 -0.67
C MET A 66 29.86 -6.88 -1.03
N LEU A 67 28.81 -6.05 -0.99
CA LEU A 67 28.93 -4.61 -1.20
C LEU A 67 29.83 -3.94 -0.17
N ARG A 68 29.65 -4.25 1.12
CA ARG A 68 30.52 -3.72 2.18
C ARG A 68 31.99 -4.07 1.95
N VAL A 69 32.28 -5.31 1.56
CA VAL A 69 33.65 -5.78 1.31
C VAL A 69 34.24 -5.17 0.02
N ASN A 70 33.44 -5.05 -1.04
CA ASN A 70 33.89 -4.58 -2.34
C ASN A 70 33.85 -3.06 -2.51
N SER A 71 33.27 -2.31 -1.58
CA SER A 71 33.30 -0.83 -1.55
C SER A 71 34.72 -0.24 -1.69
N HIS A 72 35.75 -1.02 -1.34
CA HIS A 72 37.17 -0.65 -1.43
C HIS A 72 37.86 -1.09 -2.74
N ARG A 73 37.17 -1.85 -3.61
CA ARG A 73 37.65 -2.30 -4.92
C ARG A 73 36.71 -1.73 -5.98
N GLY A 74 36.98 -0.51 -6.43
CA GLY A 74 36.24 0.12 -7.53
C GLY A 74 36.17 -0.83 -8.73
N ASN A 75 34.97 -1.33 -9.02
CA ASN A 75 34.72 -2.15 -10.20
C ASN A 75 34.11 -1.27 -11.29
N ASP A 76 34.99 -0.68 -12.11
CA ASP A 76 34.66 0.27 -13.17
C ASP A 76 33.82 -0.35 -14.32
N TYR A 77 33.57 -1.66 -14.28
CA TYR A 77 32.83 -2.40 -15.33
C TYR A 77 31.36 -2.70 -15.02
N GLN A 78 30.85 -2.34 -13.83
CA GLN A 78 29.45 -2.60 -13.49
C GLN A 78 28.49 -1.70 -14.27
N LYS A 79 27.43 -2.29 -14.81
CA LYS A 79 26.39 -1.56 -15.55
C LYS A 79 25.47 -0.80 -14.60
N LEU A 80 24.89 0.31 -15.07
CA LEU A 80 23.90 1.08 -14.31
C LEU A 80 22.73 0.21 -13.85
N SER A 81 22.23 -0.66 -14.73
CA SER A 81 21.12 -1.57 -14.43
C SER A 81 21.40 -2.51 -13.25
N GLU A 82 22.64 -2.99 -13.12
CA GLU A 82 23.04 -3.93 -12.06
C GLU A 82 23.13 -3.21 -10.71
N VAL A 83 23.78 -2.04 -10.69
CA VAL A 83 23.91 -1.21 -9.47
C VAL A 83 22.56 -0.73 -8.98
N ALA A 84 21.72 -0.21 -9.88
CA ALA A 84 20.39 0.29 -9.54
C ALA A 84 19.48 -0.84 -9.05
N LEU A 85 19.53 -2.03 -9.67
CA LEU A 85 18.78 -3.19 -9.21
C LEU A 85 19.21 -3.62 -7.80
N GLN A 86 20.51 -3.72 -7.56
CA GLN A 86 21.05 -4.14 -6.26
C GLN A 86 20.67 -3.13 -5.16
N PHE A 87 20.87 -1.84 -5.41
CA PHE A 87 20.46 -0.76 -4.51
C PHE A 87 18.97 -0.84 -4.17
N ARG A 88 18.13 -0.97 -5.20
CA ARG A 88 16.68 -1.04 -5.06
C ARG A 88 16.27 -2.23 -4.19
N LEU A 89 16.71 -3.45 -4.53
CA LEU A 89 16.31 -4.66 -3.82
C LEU A 89 16.75 -4.66 -2.35
N LEU A 90 17.96 -4.15 -2.08
CA LEU A 90 18.47 -4.03 -0.71
C LEU A 90 17.64 -3.04 0.11
N ARG A 91 17.41 -1.82 -0.40
CA ARG A 91 16.57 -0.84 0.31
C ARG A 91 15.13 -1.30 0.48
N GLN A 92 14.57 -1.99 -0.52
CA GLN A 92 13.21 -2.55 -0.44
C GLN A 92 13.03 -3.52 0.73
N GLU A 93 14.06 -4.30 1.08
CA GLU A 93 14.04 -5.24 2.21
C GLU A 93 14.67 -4.66 3.48
N GLY A 94 14.82 -3.33 3.56
CA GLY A 94 15.16 -2.61 4.78
C GLY A 94 16.66 -2.40 5.02
N TYR A 95 17.53 -2.80 4.09
CA TYR A 95 18.97 -2.54 4.19
C TYR A 95 19.29 -1.10 3.79
N TYR A 96 19.98 -0.36 4.65
CA TYR A 96 20.47 0.97 4.31
C TYR A 96 21.69 0.87 3.38
N ILE A 97 21.53 1.39 2.16
CA ILE A 97 22.60 1.53 1.16
C ILE A 97 22.69 3.00 0.78
N HIS A 98 23.87 3.60 0.85
CA HIS A 98 24.06 5.02 0.54
C HIS A 98 23.93 5.30 -0.98
N ALA A 99 23.46 6.48 -1.35
CA ALA A 99 23.19 6.86 -2.74
C ALA A 99 24.47 7.15 -3.58
N ASP A 100 25.62 7.32 -2.91
CA ASP A 100 26.95 7.51 -3.53
C ASP A 100 27.40 6.32 -4.40
N ILE A 101 26.75 5.17 -4.29
CA ILE A 101 26.94 4.04 -5.19
C ILE A 101 26.71 4.42 -6.67
N PHE A 102 25.97 5.51 -6.92
CA PHE A 102 25.71 6.04 -8.25
C PHE A 102 26.73 7.07 -8.75
N ASP A 103 27.67 7.55 -7.91
CA ASP A 103 28.61 8.64 -8.25
C ASP A 103 29.40 8.37 -9.54
N LYS A 104 29.74 7.11 -9.80
CA LYS A 104 30.47 6.70 -11.01
C LYS A 104 29.68 6.89 -12.31
N PHE A 105 28.36 7.04 -12.24
CA PHE A 105 27.48 7.30 -13.39
C PHE A 105 27.24 8.79 -13.63
N LEU A 106 27.85 9.65 -12.81
CA LEU A 106 27.69 11.09 -12.86
C LEU A 106 28.82 11.80 -13.60
N ASP A 107 28.46 12.88 -14.26
CA ASP A 107 29.40 13.82 -14.84
C ASP A 107 29.95 14.76 -13.75
N LYS A 108 30.87 15.65 -14.15
CA LYS A 108 31.51 16.63 -13.25
C LYS A 108 30.54 17.65 -12.63
N ASN A 109 29.32 17.76 -13.15
CA ASN A 109 28.28 18.65 -12.64
C ASN A 109 27.28 17.90 -11.74
N GLY A 110 27.50 16.60 -11.46
CA GLY A 110 26.59 15.76 -10.69
C GLY A 110 25.41 15.20 -11.49
N LYS A 111 25.39 15.38 -12.83
CA LYS A 111 24.29 14.92 -13.70
C LYS A 111 24.57 13.54 -14.28
N LEU A 112 23.52 12.80 -14.60
CA LEU A 112 23.67 11.51 -15.28
C LEU A 112 24.46 11.67 -16.59
N LYS A 113 25.54 10.89 -16.76
CA LYS A 113 26.37 10.95 -17.97
C LYS A 113 25.52 10.78 -19.22
N LEU A 114 25.66 11.68 -20.18
CA LEU A 114 24.93 11.63 -21.47
C LEU A 114 25.17 10.33 -22.26
N SER A 115 26.24 9.58 -22.00
CA SER A 115 26.45 8.26 -22.59
C SER A 115 25.40 7.22 -22.15
N LEU A 116 24.66 7.48 -21.07
CA LEU A 116 23.66 6.57 -20.50
C LEU A 116 22.25 6.82 -21.04
N CYS A 117 22.02 7.88 -21.84
CA CYS A 117 20.69 8.18 -22.40
C CYS A 117 20.13 7.07 -23.29
N GLU A 118 21.01 6.23 -23.86
CA GLU A 118 20.66 5.12 -24.75
C GLU A 118 20.53 3.78 -24.00
N ASP A 119 20.95 3.71 -22.72
CA ASP A 119 20.81 2.51 -21.88
C ASP A 119 19.42 2.45 -21.24
N ILE A 120 18.43 2.01 -22.01
CA ILE A 120 17.03 1.95 -21.55
C ILE A 120 16.85 1.05 -20.34
N ASN A 121 17.57 -0.07 -20.26
CA ASN A 121 17.49 -0.96 -19.09
C ASN A 121 18.11 -0.30 -17.86
N GLY A 122 19.23 0.42 -18.02
CA GLY A 122 19.82 1.23 -16.97
C GLY A 122 18.90 2.35 -16.49
N LEU A 123 18.23 3.05 -17.41
CA LEU A 123 17.30 4.13 -17.10
C LEU A 123 16.05 3.62 -16.36
N ILE A 124 15.44 2.50 -16.79
CA ILE A 124 14.33 1.87 -16.06
C ILE A 124 14.77 1.49 -14.65
N ALA A 125 15.93 0.84 -14.52
CA ALA A 125 16.42 0.40 -13.22
C ALA A 125 16.72 1.58 -12.28
N LEU A 126 17.31 2.67 -12.80
CA LEU A 126 17.58 3.89 -12.05
C LEU A 126 16.28 4.58 -11.64
N PHE A 127 15.31 4.68 -12.54
CA PHE A 127 13.98 5.22 -12.26
C PHE A 127 13.27 4.46 -11.13
N GLU A 128 13.32 3.12 -11.17
CA GLU A 128 12.72 2.28 -10.12
C GLU A 128 13.48 2.39 -8.79
N ALA A 129 14.80 2.56 -8.84
CA ALA A 129 15.66 2.75 -7.67
C ALA A 129 15.44 4.10 -7.00
N SER A 130 15.27 5.18 -7.76
CA SER A 130 15.05 6.53 -7.21
C SER A 130 13.73 6.67 -6.46
N GLN A 131 12.74 5.79 -6.69
CA GLN A 131 11.51 5.76 -5.89
C GLN A 131 11.74 5.39 -4.42
N LEU A 132 12.94 4.92 -4.07
CA LEU A 132 13.40 4.65 -2.70
C LEU A 132 14.24 5.80 -2.13
N SER A 133 14.16 7.01 -2.70
CA SER A 133 14.81 8.20 -2.15
C SER A 133 14.32 8.50 -0.74
N MET A 134 15.18 9.09 0.05
CA MET A 134 14.93 9.51 1.43
C MET A 134 15.23 11.01 1.56
N GLU A 135 14.80 11.63 2.67
CA GLU A 135 15.09 13.03 2.94
C GLU A 135 16.61 13.29 2.95
N GLY A 136 17.03 14.36 2.26
CA GLY A 136 18.45 14.71 2.07
C GLY A 136 19.14 14.01 0.89
N GLU A 137 18.42 13.22 0.09
CA GLU A 137 18.96 12.55 -1.10
C GLU A 137 18.50 13.21 -2.40
N ASP A 138 18.63 14.55 -2.49
CA ASP A 138 18.15 15.36 -3.63
C ASP A 138 18.67 14.87 -5.00
N TYR A 139 19.86 14.27 -5.02
CA TYR A 139 20.42 13.63 -6.21
C TYR A 139 19.53 12.49 -6.76
N LEU A 140 18.92 11.68 -5.90
CA LEU A 140 18.01 10.62 -6.36
C LEU A 140 16.74 11.20 -6.97
N ASP A 141 16.30 12.39 -6.54
CA ASP A 141 15.18 13.09 -7.16
C ASP A 141 15.57 13.62 -8.55
N GLU A 142 16.77 14.19 -8.72
CA GLU A 142 17.28 14.57 -10.05
C GLU A 142 17.45 13.35 -10.97
N ALA A 143 17.89 12.21 -10.41
CA ALA A 143 17.99 10.94 -11.14
C ALA A 143 16.61 10.41 -11.56
N GLU A 144 15.59 10.57 -10.71
CA GLU A 144 14.20 10.27 -11.02
C GLU A 144 13.71 11.11 -12.20
N GLU A 145 13.86 12.44 -12.10
CA GLU A 145 13.39 13.38 -13.12
C GLU A 145 14.08 13.12 -14.46
N SER A 146 15.41 12.99 -14.44
CA SER A 146 16.21 12.74 -15.64
C SER A 146 15.85 11.42 -16.31
N SER A 147 15.77 10.34 -15.53
CA SER A 147 15.42 9.02 -16.07
C SER A 147 14.00 9.00 -16.63
N ARG A 148 13.03 9.63 -15.94
CA ARG A 148 11.65 9.81 -16.41
C ARG A 148 11.59 10.58 -17.74
N GLN A 149 12.31 11.70 -17.85
CA GLN A 149 12.37 12.50 -19.07
C GLN A 149 12.94 11.69 -20.26
N TYR A 150 14.06 10.98 -20.06
CA TYR A 150 14.65 10.15 -21.11
C TYR A 150 13.75 8.99 -21.53
N LEU A 151 13.10 8.32 -20.58
CA LEU A 151 12.17 7.22 -20.87
C LEU A 151 10.93 7.70 -21.62
N ASN A 152 10.35 8.86 -21.25
CA ASN A 152 9.24 9.47 -21.99
C ASN A 152 9.66 9.88 -23.41
N MET A 153 10.84 10.47 -23.57
CA MET A 153 11.37 10.79 -24.89
C MET A 153 11.59 9.52 -25.74
N TRP A 154 12.07 8.44 -25.13
CA TRP A 154 12.22 7.15 -25.80
C TRP A 154 10.86 6.57 -26.24
N LEU A 155 9.84 6.60 -25.38
CA LEU A 155 8.47 6.17 -25.72
C LEU A 155 7.90 6.94 -26.93
N SER A 156 8.14 8.25 -26.99
CA SER A 156 7.69 9.10 -28.11
C SER A 156 8.39 8.79 -29.44
N ARG A 157 9.50 8.05 -29.44
CA ARG A 157 10.28 7.71 -30.64
C ARG A 157 10.05 6.27 -31.09
N PHE A 158 9.88 5.33 -30.16
CA PHE A 158 9.98 3.89 -30.43
C PHE A 158 8.67 3.12 -30.20
N HIS A 159 7.55 3.58 -30.75
CA HIS A 159 6.19 3.06 -30.53
C HIS A 159 6.01 1.54 -30.73
N ASP A 160 6.76 0.92 -31.65
CA ASP A 160 6.65 -0.51 -31.98
C ASP A 160 7.73 -1.38 -31.28
N HIS A 161 8.57 -0.81 -30.42
CA HIS A 161 9.64 -1.57 -29.78
C HIS A 161 9.09 -2.54 -28.72
N PRO A 162 9.60 -3.78 -28.61
CA PRO A 162 9.09 -4.77 -27.65
C PRO A 162 9.08 -4.31 -26.18
N GLN A 163 9.95 -3.36 -25.83
CA GLN A 163 10.06 -2.81 -24.47
C GLN A 163 9.11 -1.63 -24.18
N VAL A 164 8.34 -1.13 -25.16
CA VAL A 164 7.40 0.00 -24.94
C VAL A 164 6.46 -0.25 -23.78
N LYS A 165 5.87 -1.44 -23.73
CA LYS A 165 4.97 -1.81 -22.63
C LYS A 165 5.69 -1.81 -21.28
N VAL A 166 6.93 -2.30 -21.23
CA VAL A 166 7.73 -2.35 -20.00
C VAL A 166 8.09 -0.95 -19.52
N VAL A 167 8.52 -0.07 -20.42
CA VAL A 167 8.84 1.33 -20.08
C VAL A 167 7.61 2.07 -19.60
N ALA A 168 6.49 1.97 -20.35
CA ALA A 168 5.24 2.62 -19.99
C ALA A 168 4.68 2.11 -18.65
N ASP A 169 4.70 0.79 -18.42
CA ASP A 169 4.24 0.21 -17.16
C ASP A 169 5.15 0.58 -15.99
N SER A 170 6.47 0.66 -16.18
CA SER A 170 7.40 1.08 -15.11
C SER A 170 7.17 2.53 -14.70
N LEU A 171 7.00 3.43 -15.68
CA LEU A 171 6.71 4.85 -15.42
C LEU A 171 5.35 5.07 -14.74
N ARG A 172 4.36 4.27 -15.12
CA ARG A 172 2.99 4.36 -14.59
C ARG A 172 2.83 3.67 -13.23
N TYR A 173 3.50 2.54 -13.03
CA TYR A 173 3.37 1.69 -11.85
C TYR A 173 4.74 1.29 -11.29
N PRO A 174 5.55 2.25 -10.80
CA PRO A 174 6.82 1.91 -10.19
C PRO A 174 6.64 0.92 -9.04
N ILE A 175 7.47 -0.10 -8.97
CA ILE A 175 7.31 -1.24 -8.04
C ILE A 175 7.28 -0.80 -6.58
N ARG A 176 7.95 0.31 -6.25
CA ARG A 176 7.95 0.86 -4.89
C ARG A 176 6.60 1.49 -4.51
N LYS A 177 5.88 2.10 -5.45
CA LYS A 177 4.62 2.82 -5.22
C LYS A 177 3.40 2.09 -5.78
N SER A 178 3.55 0.82 -6.15
CA SER A 178 2.49 0.00 -6.75
C SER A 178 2.48 -1.41 -6.14
N LEU A 179 1.35 -2.10 -6.30
CA LEU A 179 1.18 -3.50 -5.89
C LEU A 179 1.43 -4.43 -7.08
N PRO A 180 2.55 -5.17 -7.11
CA PRO A 180 2.97 -5.93 -8.30
C PRO A 180 1.93 -6.90 -8.82
N ARG A 181 1.24 -7.61 -7.91
CA ARG A 181 0.19 -8.59 -8.25
C ARG A 181 -0.94 -8.02 -9.13
N PHE A 182 -1.26 -6.74 -8.97
CA PHE A 182 -2.33 -6.10 -9.72
C PHE A 182 -1.82 -5.26 -10.89
N THR A 183 -0.55 -4.86 -10.89
CA THR A 183 -0.02 -3.86 -11.84
C THR A 183 0.90 -4.47 -12.89
N SER A 184 1.61 -5.54 -12.56
CA SER A 184 2.68 -6.12 -13.37
C SER A 184 2.12 -7.19 -14.33
N THR A 185 1.77 -6.78 -15.56
CA THR A 185 1.39 -7.74 -16.64
C THR A 185 2.42 -7.79 -17.78
N SER A 186 3.50 -7.00 -17.71
CA SER A 186 4.52 -6.88 -18.76
C SER A 186 5.94 -7.25 -18.32
N ALA A 187 6.20 -7.37 -17.01
CA ALA A 187 7.55 -7.49 -16.47
C ALA A 187 8.27 -8.81 -16.80
N LEU A 188 7.59 -9.80 -17.37
CA LEU A 188 8.22 -11.05 -17.74
C LEU A 188 8.50 -11.14 -19.24
N GLN A 189 9.39 -10.28 -19.74
CA GLN A 189 10.31 -10.68 -20.81
C GLN A 189 11.39 -11.64 -20.26
N LEU A 190 11.01 -12.55 -19.37
CA LEU A 190 11.88 -13.64 -18.95
C LEU A 190 12.07 -14.57 -20.14
N GLN A 191 13.29 -14.60 -20.66
CA GLN A 191 13.68 -15.62 -21.62
C GLN A 191 13.32 -16.99 -21.07
N ASN A 192 12.70 -17.84 -21.88
CA ASN A 192 12.28 -19.18 -21.49
C ASN A 192 13.52 -20.07 -21.24
N THR A 193 14.06 -19.97 -20.04
CA THR A 193 15.01 -20.90 -19.43
C THR A 193 14.29 -21.90 -18.53
N GLY A 194 14.98 -22.94 -18.06
CA GLY A 194 14.37 -23.96 -17.19
C GLY A 194 13.68 -23.38 -15.94
N TRP A 195 14.35 -22.47 -15.21
CA TRP A 195 13.81 -21.92 -13.96
C TRP A 195 12.68 -20.90 -14.19
N THR A 196 12.75 -20.11 -15.26
CA THR A 196 11.71 -19.12 -15.59
C THR A 196 10.40 -19.79 -15.99
N SER A 197 10.46 -20.97 -16.61
CA SER A 197 9.26 -21.76 -16.93
C SER A 197 8.57 -22.29 -15.68
N SER A 198 9.33 -22.85 -14.72
CA SER A 198 8.79 -23.27 -13.43
C SER A 198 8.23 -22.07 -12.64
N LEU A 199 8.89 -20.91 -12.69
CA LEU A 199 8.41 -19.68 -12.04
C LEU A 199 7.07 -19.19 -12.62
N LYS A 200 6.94 -19.17 -13.96
CA LYS A 200 5.68 -18.83 -14.65
C LYS A 200 4.55 -19.78 -14.25
N GLU A 201 4.81 -21.08 -14.22
CA GLU A 201 3.81 -22.07 -13.80
C GLU A 201 3.42 -21.91 -12.32
N LEU A 202 4.40 -21.64 -11.44
CA LEU A 202 4.12 -21.37 -10.03
C LEU A 202 3.23 -20.14 -9.88
N CYS A 203 3.54 -19.04 -10.58
CA CYS A 203 2.74 -17.82 -10.57
C CYS A 203 1.29 -18.08 -11.03
N ARG A 204 1.12 -18.91 -12.07
CA ARG A 204 -0.21 -19.30 -12.57
C ARG A 204 -1.00 -20.06 -11.51
N ILE A 205 -0.39 -21.06 -10.88
CA ILE A 205 -1.04 -21.85 -9.83
C ILE A 205 -1.34 -20.98 -8.59
N ASP A 206 -0.42 -20.12 -8.18
CA ASP A 206 -0.61 -19.18 -7.07
C ASP A 206 -1.79 -18.23 -7.35
N THR A 207 -1.88 -17.70 -8.58
CA THR A 207 -2.99 -16.84 -8.99
C THR A 207 -4.34 -17.55 -8.89
N GLU A 208 -4.41 -18.83 -9.27
CA GLU A 208 -5.63 -19.64 -9.15
C GLU A 208 -6.02 -19.86 -7.68
N ILE A 209 -5.04 -20.19 -6.83
CA ILE A 209 -5.24 -20.38 -5.39
C ILE A 209 -5.73 -19.08 -4.74
N MET A 210 -5.04 -17.96 -4.99
CA MET A 210 -5.37 -16.65 -4.44
C MET A 210 -6.74 -16.17 -4.89
N SER A 211 -7.07 -16.35 -6.17
CA SER A 211 -8.39 -15.98 -6.70
C SER A 211 -9.52 -16.78 -6.05
N SER A 212 -9.32 -18.09 -5.84
CA SER A 212 -10.28 -18.94 -5.11
C SER A 212 -10.42 -18.50 -3.65
N LEU A 213 -9.32 -18.10 -3.02
CA LEU A 213 -9.31 -17.63 -1.64
C LEU A 213 -10.05 -16.30 -1.50
N HIS A 214 -9.71 -15.29 -2.31
CA HIS A 214 -10.36 -13.99 -2.30
C HIS A 214 -11.87 -14.09 -2.58
N LEU A 215 -12.29 -14.97 -3.49
CA LEU A 215 -13.73 -15.16 -3.75
C LEU A 215 -14.48 -15.72 -2.52
N LYS A 216 -13.86 -16.63 -1.75
CA LYS A 216 -14.44 -17.15 -0.48
C LYS A 216 -14.49 -16.07 0.61
N GLU A 217 -13.48 -15.21 0.65
CA GLU A 217 -13.40 -14.08 1.57
C GLU A 217 -14.51 -13.07 1.25
N ILE A 218 -14.68 -12.69 -0.03
CA ILE A 218 -15.76 -11.82 -0.50
C ILE A 218 -17.13 -12.37 -0.09
N PHE A 219 -17.36 -13.67 -0.27
CA PHE A 219 -18.62 -14.30 0.14
C PHE A 219 -18.83 -14.23 1.67
N SER A 220 -17.77 -14.47 2.44
CA SER A 220 -17.81 -14.38 3.91
C SER A 220 -18.11 -12.96 4.39
N VAL A 221 -17.44 -11.96 3.82
CA VAL A 221 -17.68 -10.53 4.10
C VAL A 221 -19.11 -10.14 3.73
N SER A 222 -19.57 -10.51 2.54
CA SER A 222 -20.93 -10.18 2.09
C SER A 222 -22.00 -10.81 2.99
N LYS A 223 -21.79 -12.05 3.43
CA LYS A 223 -22.69 -12.74 4.36
C LYS A 223 -22.70 -12.08 5.74
N TRP A 224 -21.53 -11.70 6.24
CA TRP A 224 -21.40 -10.97 7.51
C TRP A 224 -22.11 -9.62 7.45
N TRP A 225 -21.87 -8.83 6.40
CA TRP A 225 -22.46 -7.50 6.24
C TRP A 225 -23.99 -7.56 6.21
N LYS A 226 -24.57 -8.47 5.41
CA LYS A 226 -26.01 -8.70 5.38
C LYS A 226 -26.60 -9.11 6.73
N LYS A 227 -25.86 -9.92 7.51
CA LYS A 227 -26.29 -10.32 8.86
C LYS A 227 -26.23 -9.15 9.84
N LEU A 228 -25.26 -8.25 9.68
CA LEU A 228 -25.12 -7.06 10.52
C LEU A 228 -26.32 -6.12 10.37
N GLY A 229 -26.88 -6.01 9.15
CA GLY A 229 -28.17 -5.36 8.90
C GLY A 229 -28.13 -3.83 8.84
N LEU A 230 -26.96 -3.21 9.06
CA LEU A 230 -26.79 -1.75 9.04
C LEU A 230 -27.22 -1.10 7.73
N GLU A 231 -27.12 -1.78 6.60
CA GLU A 231 -27.58 -1.27 5.29
C GLU A 231 -29.08 -0.92 5.27
N ASN A 232 -29.88 -1.56 6.12
CA ASN A 232 -31.31 -1.28 6.24
C ASN A 232 -31.62 -0.20 7.29
N GLU A 233 -30.74 -0.02 8.28
CA GLU A 233 -30.89 0.97 9.35
C GLU A 233 -30.34 2.35 8.94
N LEU A 234 -29.30 2.38 8.11
CA LEU A 234 -28.58 3.57 7.67
C LEU A 234 -28.63 3.70 6.14
N THR A 235 -29.82 3.88 5.59
CA THR A 235 -30.05 3.91 4.13
C THR A 235 -29.39 5.09 3.41
N PHE A 236 -28.95 6.12 4.14
CA PHE A 236 -28.22 7.26 3.60
C PHE A 236 -26.71 6.98 3.44
N ALA A 237 -26.16 6.01 4.18
CA ALA A 237 -24.74 5.71 4.18
C ALA A 237 -24.36 4.83 2.98
N ARG A 238 -23.10 4.91 2.56
CA ARG A 238 -22.50 4.09 1.52
C ARG A 238 -22.62 2.61 1.88
N ASN A 239 -22.94 1.78 0.89
CA ASN A 239 -23.06 0.33 1.03
C ASN A 239 -22.12 -0.38 0.04
N GLU A 240 -20.83 -0.40 0.36
CA GLU A 240 -19.78 -0.89 -0.54
C GLU A 240 -18.88 -1.97 0.12
N PRO A 241 -19.43 -3.06 0.70
CA PRO A 241 -18.64 -4.04 1.47
C PRO A 241 -17.52 -4.72 0.68
N ILE A 242 -17.66 -4.83 -0.64
CA ILE A 242 -16.63 -5.38 -1.52
C ILE A 242 -15.47 -4.38 -1.68
N LYS A 243 -15.77 -3.09 -1.82
CA LYS A 243 -14.76 -2.01 -1.90
C LYS A 243 -14.01 -1.87 -0.58
N TRP A 244 -14.71 -1.99 0.54
CA TRP A 244 -14.08 -2.01 1.87
C TRP A 244 -13.14 -3.21 2.04
N TYR A 245 -13.56 -4.39 1.59
CA TYR A 245 -12.72 -5.59 1.61
C TYR A 245 -11.45 -5.46 0.74
N MET A 246 -11.53 -4.78 -0.41
CA MET A 246 -10.39 -4.58 -1.32
C MET A 246 -9.17 -4.00 -0.59
N TRP A 247 -9.37 -3.12 0.39
CA TRP A 247 -8.29 -2.57 1.22
C TRP A 247 -7.47 -3.64 1.92
N SER A 248 -8.16 -4.47 2.70
CA SER A 248 -7.51 -5.56 3.43
C SER A 248 -6.88 -6.59 2.48
N MET A 249 -7.53 -6.86 1.35
CA MET A 249 -7.06 -7.78 0.31
C MET A 249 -5.73 -7.36 -0.30
N ALA A 250 -5.62 -6.09 -0.69
CA ALA A 250 -4.41 -5.56 -1.31
C ALA A 250 -3.28 -5.33 -0.30
N CYS A 251 -3.59 -4.93 0.93
CA CYS A 251 -2.58 -4.65 1.96
C CYS A 251 -1.90 -5.92 2.50
N LEU A 252 -2.61 -7.05 2.51
CA LEU A 252 -2.18 -8.32 3.09
C LEU A 252 -2.11 -9.42 2.01
N PRO A 253 -1.06 -9.42 1.16
CA PRO A 253 -0.97 -10.35 0.04
C PRO A 253 -0.71 -11.81 0.43
N ASP A 254 -0.23 -12.08 1.65
CA ASP A 254 0.09 -13.43 2.10
C ASP A 254 -1.20 -14.26 2.27
N PRO A 255 -1.34 -15.43 1.61
CA PRO A 255 -2.55 -16.27 1.71
C PRO A 255 -2.87 -16.69 3.15
N ARG A 256 -1.87 -16.79 4.03
CA ARG A 256 -2.05 -17.18 5.44
C ARG A 256 -2.83 -16.14 6.25
N LEU A 257 -2.94 -14.91 5.75
CA LEU A 257 -3.60 -13.79 6.41
C LEU A 257 -5.09 -13.65 6.03
N SER A 258 -5.72 -14.73 5.52
CA SER A 258 -7.14 -14.76 5.15
C SER A 258 -8.08 -14.27 6.25
N GLU A 259 -7.88 -14.77 7.48
CA GLU A 259 -8.66 -14.35 8.64
C GLU A 259 -8.46 -12.86 8.93
N ALA A 260 -7.23 -12.36 8.84
CA ALA A 260 -6.91 -10.96 9.07
C ALA A 260 -7.63 -10.05 8.08
N ARG A 261 -7.67 -10.44 6.79
CA ARG A 261 -8.40 -9.67 5.77
C ARG A 261 -9.89 -9.52 6.09
N ILE A 262 -10.54 -10.64 6.43
CA ILE A 262 -11.96 -10.64 6.80
C ILE A 262 -12.20 -9.80 8.07
N GLU A 263 -11.40 -10.00 9.11
CA GLU A 263 -11.60 -9.31 10.39
C GLU A 263 -11.29 -7.81 10.32
N LEU A 264 -10.31 -7.38 9.53
CA LEU A 264 -9.99 -5.96 9.31
C LEU A 264 -11.02 -5.24 8.43
N THR A 265 -11.70 -5.97 7.55
CA THR A 265 -12.79 -5.40 6.75
C THR A 265 -13.92 -4.86 7.64
N LYS A 266 -14.16 -5.45 8.81
CA LYS A 266 -15.25 -5.06 9.72
C LYS A 266 -15.08 -3.65 10.31
N PRO A 267 -13.98 -3.32 11.03
CA PRO A 267 -13.74 -1.96 11.50
C PRO A 267 -13.57 -0.98 10.33
N LEU A 268 -13.01 -1.40 9.20
CA LEU A 268 -12.92 -0.57 7.99
C LEU A 268 -14.29 -0.17 7.46
N SER A 269 -15.24 -1.11 7.41
CA SER A 269 -16.63 -0.82 7.05
C SER A 269 -17.22 0.26 7.97
N LEU A 270 -16.94 0.18 9.28
CA LEU A 270 -17.44 1.15 10.25
C LEU A 270 -16.84 2.55 10.07
N VAL A 271 -15.59 2.68 9.62
CA VAL A 271 -15.01 4.00 9.29
C VAL A 271 -15.90 4.72 8.29
N TYR A 272 -16.21 4.09 7.16
CA TYR A 272 -17.05 4.68 6.12
C TYR A 272 -18.46 5.02 6.60
N ILE A 273 -19.07 4.13 7.39
CA ILE A 273 -20.41 4.39 7.93
C ILE A 273 -20.42 5.55 8.93
N ILE A 274 -19.39 5.65 9.77
CA ILE A 274 -19.28 6.74 10.75
C ILE A 274 -18.96 8.05 10.04
N ASP A 275 -18.07 8.04 9.05
CA ASP A 275 -17.77 9.17 8.16
C ASP A 275 -19.07 9.73 7.55
N ASP A 276 -19.91 8.88 6.96
CA ASP A 276 -21.21 9.30 6.39
C ASP A 276 -22.19 9.90 7.42
N ILE A 277 -22.16 9.42 8.67
CA ILE A 277 -22.98 9.98 9.75
C ILE A 277 -22.53 11.42 10.07
N PHE A 278 -21.21 11.64 10.10
CA PHE A 278 -20.61 12.93 10.41
C PHE A 278 -20.76 13.94 9.27
N ASP A 279 -20.71 13.49 8.02
CA ASP A 279 -20.84 14.34 6.84
C ASP A 279 -22.28 14.73 6.52
N PHE A 280 -23.21 13.77 6.53
CA PHE A 280 -24.51 13.96 5.87
C PHE A 280 -25.70 14.10 6.82
N CYS A 281 -25.62 13.62 8.05
CA CYS A 281 -26.83 13.31 8.82
C CYS A 281 -26.95 14.12 10.11
N ALA A 282 -25.92 14.08 10.95
CA ALA A 282 -26.08 14.44 12.35
C ALA A 282 -25.74 15.89 12.63
N ASN A 283 -26.53 16.56 13.48
CA ASN A 283 -26.15 17.87 14.02
C ASN A 283 -24.98 17.77 15.01
N ILE A 284 -24.27 18.88 15.26
CA ILE A 284 -23.09 18.87 16.15
C ILE A 284 -23.40 18.32 17.54
N ASP A 285 -24.59 18.57 18.08
CA ASP A 285 -24.99 18.05 19.39
C ASP A 285 -25.13 16.52 19.36
N GLU A 286 -25.77 15.98 18.33
CA GLU A 286 -25.89 14.52 18.11
C GLU A 286 -24.52 13.86 17.89
N LEU A 287 -23.63 14.48 17.10
CA LEU A 287 -22.26 14.00 16.88
C LEU A 287 -21.43 14.02 18.17
N THR A 288 -21.62 15.05 18.99
CA THR A 288 -20.97 15.15 20.30
C THR A 288 -21.47 14.06 21.23
N LEU A 289 -22.78 13.80 21.27
CA LEU A 289 -23.37 12.70 22.06
C LEU A 289 -22.83 11.33 21.61
N PHE A 290 -22.72 11.09 20.30
CA PHE A 290 -22.14 9.86 19.76
C PHE A 290 -20.68 9.69 20.18
N THR A 291 -19.88 10.75 20.04
CA THR A 291 -18.46 10.76 20.42
C THR A 291 -18.28 10.49 21.92
N GLU A 292 -19.08 11.12 22.78
CA GLU A 292 -19.03 10.90 24.23
C GLU A 292 -19.52 9.49 24.62
N ALA A 293 -20.51 8.92 23.92
CA ALA A 293 -20.92 7.55 24.14
C ALA A 293 -19.79 6.55 23.84
N VAL A 294 -19.03 6.77 22.76
CA VAL A 294 -17.89 5.93 22.39
C VAL A 294 -16.73 6.09 23.36
N LYS A 295 -16.46 7.31 23.81
CA LYS A 295 -15.46 7.59 24.84
C LYS A 295 -15.79 6.93 26.18
N ARG A 296 -17.08 6.88 26.55
CA ARG A 296 -17.54 6.16 27.75
C ARG A 296 -17.46 4.64 27.58
N TRP A 297 -17.60 4.15 26.34
CA TRP A 297 -17.52 2.74 25.96
C TRP A 297 -18.41 1.83 26.83
N ASP A 298 -19.65 2.25 27.04
CA ASP A 298 -20.66 1.59 27.86
C ASP A 298 -21.96 1.43 27.06
N THR A 299 -22.52 0.21 27.01
CA THR A 299 -23.78 -0.05 26.30
C THR A 299 -24.95 0.79 26.82
N ALA A 300 -24.92 1.23 28.08
CA ALA A 300 -25.93 2.12 28.64
C ALA A 300 -25.88 3.55 28.07
N ALA A 301 -24.72 3.98 27.54
CA ALA A 301 -24.58 5.29 26.90
C ALA A 301 -25.40 5.38 25.60
N MET A 302 -25.66 4.23 24.96
CA MET A 302 -26.47 4.12 23.73
C MET A 302 -27.91 4.63 23.91
N GLU A 303 -28.47 4.55 25.13
CA GLU A 303 -29.86 4.99 25.40
C GLU A 303 -30.07 6.50 25.17
N GLN A 304 -28.98 7.28 25.22
CA GLN A 304 -29.01 8.73 25.01
C GLN A 304 -28.86 9.12 23.53
N LEU A 305 -28.56 8.16 22.66
CA LEU A 305 -28.33 8.41 21.24
C LEU A 305 -29.66 8.47 20.46
N PRO A 306 -29.71 9.25 19.37
CA PRO A 306 -30.78 9.15 18.38
C PRO A 306 -30.93 7.71 17.86
N GLU A 307 -32.16 7.31 17.55
CA GLU A 307 -32.47 5.90 17.20
C GLU A 307 -31.63 5.37 16.03
N TYR A 308 -31.39 6.20 15.00
CA TYR A 308 -30.59 5.82 13.84
C TYR A 308 -29.10 5.56 14.18
N MET A 309 -28.55 6.21 15.21
CA MET A 309 -27.16 6.02 15.62
C MET A 309 -26.96 4.78 16.50
N LYS A 310 -28.02 4.29 17.17
CA LYS A 310 -27.91 3.15 18.09
C LYS A 310 -27.44 1.88 17.39
N GLY A 311 -27.91 1.64 16.17
CA GLY A 311 -27.45 0.55 15.32
C GLY A 311 -25.95 0.59 15.08
N CYS A 312 -25.45 1.75 14.65
CA CYS A 312 -24.03 1.99 14.42
C CYS A 312 -23.20 1.79 15.70
N PHE A 313 -23.62 2.39 16.82
CA PHE A 313 -22.92 2.23 18.10
C PHE A 313 -22.85 0.76 18.54
N ARG A 314 -23.97 0.02 18.43
CA ARG A 314 -24.03 -1.40 18.78
C ARG A 314 -23.09 -2.23 17.91
N ALA A 315 -23.05 -1.95 16.60
CA ALA A 315 -22.13 -2.60 15.68
C ALA A 315 -20.67 -2.29 16.03
N LEU A 316 -20.33 -1.02 16.25
CA LEU A 316 -19.00 -0.57 16.67
C LEU A 316 -18.53 -1.26 17.95
N TYR A 317 -19.38 -1.25 18.99
CA TYR A 317 -19.09 -1.91 20.25
C TYR A 317 -18.89 -3.41 20.06
N GLY A 318 -19.82 -4.09 19.37
CA GLY A 318 -19.76 -5.53 19.14
C GLY A 318 -18.52 -5.97 18.35
N ILE A 319 -18.27 -5.32 17.21
CA ILE A 319 -17.14 -5.65 16.31
C ILE A 319 -15.80 -5.43 17.02
N THR A 320 -15.64 -4.29 17.70
CA THR A 320 -14.36 -3.96 18.37
C THR A 320 -14.08 -4.90 19.54
N ASN A 321 -15.09 -5.25 20.35
CA ASN A 321 -14.92 -6.21 21.44
C ASN A 321 -14.68 -7.64 20.92
N GLU A 322 -15.37 -8.08 19.86
CA GLU A 322 -15.11 -9.39 19.22
C GLU A 322 -13.68 -9.45 18.66
N PHE A 323 -13.23 -8.38 18.02
CA PHE A 323 -11.87 -8.26 17.49
C PHE A 323 -10.84 -8.35 18.61
N ALA A 324 -10.99 -7.56 19.68
CA ALA A 324 -10.08 -7.57 20.82
C ALA A 324 -10.03 -8.95 21.50
N PHE A 325 -11.18 -9.62 21.61
CA PHE A 325 -11.25 -10.99 22.11
C PHE A 325 -10.47 -11.97 21.23
N LYS A 326 -10.60 -11.88 19.90
CA LYS A 326 -9.82 -12.73 18.96
C LYS A 326 -8.32 -12.51 19.09
N VAL A 327 -7.88 -11.25 19.16
CA VAL A 327 -6.46 -10.93 19.40
C VAL A 327 -5.98 -11.54 20.71
N ASN A 328 -6.77 -11.44 21.78
CA ASN A 328 -6.41 -12.00 23.08
C ASN A 328 -6.30 -13.54 23.04
N ILE A 329 -7.20 -14.23 22.35
CA ILE A 329 -7.13 -15.68 22.18
C ILE A 329 -5.90 -16.10 21.34
N LYS A 330 -5.57 -15.32 20.30
CA LYS A 330 -4.52 -15.66 19.35
C LYS A 330 -3.11 -15.35 19.88
N HIS A 331 -2.96 -14.22 20.55
CA HIS A 331 -1.66 -13.62 20.90
C HIS A 331 -1.47 -13.37 22.39
N GLY A 332 -2.50 -13.61 23.22
CA GLY A 332 -2.44 -13.36 24.66
C GLY A 332 -2.45 -11.88 25.06
N TRP A 333 -2.79 -10.98 24.13
CA TRP A 333 -2.86 -9.54 24.36
C TRP A 333 -4.27 -9.00 24.14
N ASN A 334 -4.80 -8.22 25.07
CA ASN A 334 -6.11 -7.56 24.90
C ASN A 334 -5.92 -6.09 24.48
N PRO A 335 -6.17 -5.73 23.20
CA PRO A 335 -5.93 -4.38 22.70
C PRO A 335 -7.10 -3.41 22.94
N ILE A 336 -8.18 -3.82 23.63
CA ILE A 336 -9.45 -3.07 23.65
C ILE A 336 -9.28 -1.60 24.03
N ALA A 337 -8.44 -1.28 25.02
CA ALA A 337 -8.22 0.09 25.46
C ALA A 337 -7.59 0.94 24.34
N THR A 338 -6.59 0.40 23.65
CA THR A 338 -5.94 1.07 22.51
C THR A 338 -6.92 1.25 21.35
N LEU A 339 -7.72 0.22 21.02
CA LEU A 339 -8.70 0.31 19.92
C LEU A 339 -9.77 1.37 20.18
N VAL A 340 -10.30 1.43 21.41
CA VAL A 340 -11.29 2.46 21.81
C VAL A 340 -10.67 3.84 21.73
N LYS A 341 -9.42 4.01 22.20
CA LYS A 341 -8.69 5.27 22.08
C LYS A 341 -8.56 5.71 20.62
N SER A 342 -8.22 4.81 19.70
CA SER A 342 -8.15 5.10 18.26
C SER A 342 -9.51 5.50 17.67
N TRP A 343 -10.60 4.84 18.07
CA TRP A 343 -11.95 5.24 17.66
C TRP A 343 -12.32 6.64 18.15
N VAL A 344 -12.02 6.96 19.41
CA VAL A 344 -12.25 8.28 19.99
C VAL A 344 -11.43 9.34 19.25
N MET A 345 -10.17 9.06 18.92
CA MET A 345 -9.34 9.97 18.11
C MET A 345 -9.96 10.25 16.74
N LEU A 346 -10.42 9.20 16.04
CA LEU A 346 -11.07 9.33 14.74
C LEU A 346 -12.36 10.16 14.82
N MET A 347 -13.22 9.88 15.81
CA MET A 347 -14.48 10.63 15.99
C MET A 347 -14.25 12.09 16.33
N ASN A 348 -13.23 12.41 17.13
CA ASN A 348 -12.88 13.81 17.39
C ASN A 348 -12.41 14.52 16.11
N ALA A 349 -11.67 13.84 15.25
CA ALA A 349 -11.23 14.40 13.98
C ALA A 349 -12.41 14.68 13.03
N PHE A 350 -13.34 13.73 12.89
CA PHE A 350 -14.57 13.95 12.14
C PHE A 350 -15.43 15.06 12.74
N LEU A 351 -15.54 15.12 14.07
CA LEU A 351 -16.30 16.18 14.75
C LEU A 351 -15.71 17.56 14.46
N GLU A 352 -14.38 17.66 14.40
CA GLU A 352 -13.70 18.92 14.09
C GLU A 352 -13.95 19.37 12.65
N GLU A 353 -13.87 18.46 11.68
CA GLU A 353 -14.25 18.73 10.28
C GLU A 353 -15.72 19.16 10.16
N ALA A 354 -16.63 18.48 10.85
CA ALA A 354 -18.04 18.85 10.86
C ALA A 354 -18.28 20.27 11.43
N LYS A 355 -17.51 20.69 12.44
CA LYS A 355 -17.57 22.06 12.97
C LYS A 355 -17.04 23.08 11.98
N TRP A 356 -15.90 22.82 11.34
CA TRP A 356 -15.33 23.69 10.31
C TRP A 356 -16.34 23.89 9.17
N PHE A 357 -16.88 22.79 8.64
CA PHE A 357 -17.87 22.81 7.57
C PHE A 357 -19.12 23.62 7.93
N ARG A 358 -19.72 23.37 9.10
CA ARG A 358 -20.97 24.05 9.52
C ARG A 358 -20.79 25.53 9.86
N SER A 359 -19.64 25.90 10.39
CA SER A 359 -19.34 27.30 10.71
C SER A 359 -18.89 28.11 9.48
N GLY A 360 -18.56 27.43 8.38
CA GLY A 360 -17.91 28.04 7.22
C GLY A 360 -16.46 28.47 7.51
N TYR A 361 -15.88 28.00 8.61
CA TYR A 361 -14.48 28.26 8.95
C TYR A 361 -13.58 27.43 8.04
N VAL A 362 -12.63 28.10 7.39
CA VAL A 362 -11.56 27.45 6.63
C VAL A 362 -10.30 27.48 7.52
N PRO A 363 -9.82 26.32 8.01
CA PRO A 363 -8.60 26.25 8.79
C PRO A 363 -7.37 26.58 7.94
N LYS A 364 -6.23 26.77 8.59
CA LYS A 364 -4.93 26.81 7.90
C LYS A 364 -4.61 25.45 7.27
N ALA A 365 -3.81 25.44 6.20
CA ALA A 365 -3.50 24.20 5.48
C ALA A 365 -2.84 23.14 6.38
N GLU A 366 -1.92 23.55 7.26
CA GLU A 366 -1.26 22.65 8.21
C GLU A 366 -2.22 22.14 9.30
N GLU A 367 -3.12 23.01 9.80
CA GLU A 367 -4.14 22.64 10.79
C GLU A 367 -5.12 21.62 10.21
N TYR A 368 -5.57 21.86 8.98
CA TYR A 368 -6.38 20.92 8.22
C TYR A 368 -5.66 19.57 8.07
N LEU A 369 -4.43 19.57 7.55
CA LEU A 369 -3.71 18.33 7.26
C LEU A 369 -3.49 17.50 8.53
N LYS A 370 -3.19 18.14 9.65
CA LYS A 370 -3.04 17.46 10.95
C LYS A 370 -4.31 16.73 11.39
N ASN A 371 -5.47 17.33 11.19
CA ASN A 371 -6.75 16.66 11.44
C ASN A 371 -7.05 15.60 10.37
N GLY A 372 -6.83 15.96 9.11
CA GLY A 372 -7.01 15.16 7.91
C GLY A 372 -6.31 13.82 7.97
N ILE A 373 -5.08 13.78 8.51
CA ILE A 373 -4.30 12.56 8.74
C ILE A 373 -5.07 11.58 9.63
N VAL A 374 -5.77 12.07 10.66
CA VAL A 374 -6.56 11.24 11.58
C VAL A 374 -7.90 10.85 10.94
N SER A 375 -8.61 11.81 10.36
CA SER A 375 -9.94 11.59 9.76
C SER A 375 -9.93 10.63 8.57
N THR A 376 -8.78 10.38 7.93
CA THR A 376 -8.67 9.29 6.92
C THR A 376 -9.09 7.90 7.44
N GLY A 377 -9.05 7.67 8.76
CA GLY A 377 -9.25 6.35 9.36
C GLY A 377 -8.07 5.37 9.17
N VAL A 378 -7.01 5.76 8.45
CA VAL A 378 -5.82 4.91 8.22
C VAL A 378 -5.17 4.51 9.54
N HIS A 379 -5.03 5.46 10.47
CA HIS A 379 -4.47 5.18 11.80
C HIS A 379 -5.24 4.06 12.50
N MET A 380 -6.57 4.16 12.53
CA MET A 380 -7.42 3.19 13.18
C MET A 380 -7.25 1.79 12.57
N ILE A 381 -7.22 1.68 11.23
CA ILE A 381 -7.05 0.39 10.54
C ILE A 381 -5.65 -0.19 10.70
N LEU A 382 -4.60 0.63 10.69
CA LEU A 382 -3.24 0.15 10.90
C LEU A 382 -3.03 -0.31 12.35
N VAL A 383 -3.62 0.36 13.34
CA VAL A 383 -3.61 -0.12 14.74
C VAL A 383 -4.30 -1.48 14.86
N HIS A 384 -5.46 -1.69 14.22
CA HIS A 384 -6.09 -3.01 14.17
C HIS A 384 -5.18 -4.04 13.47
N SER A 385 -4.57 -3.67 12.35
CA SER A 385 -3.69 -4.56 11.58
C SER A 385 -2.49 -5.03 12.41
N PHE A 386 -1.85 -4.12 13.15
CA PHE A 386 -0.74 -4.43 14.06
C PHE A 386 -1.13 -5.52 15.06
N PHE A 387 -2.23 -5.31 15.80
CA PHE A 387 -2.66 -6.26 16.82
C PHE A 387 -3.13 -7.60 16.24
N PHE A 388 -3.76 -7.61 15.07
CA PHE A 388 -4.25 -8.87 14.48
C PHE A 388 -3.13 -9.73 13.91
N ILE A 389 -2.12 -9.10 13.29
CA ILE A 389 -0.92 -9.80 12.82
C ILE A 389 -0.16 -10.37 14.02
N GLY A 390 0.01 -9.56 15.07
CA GLY A 390 0.52 -9.98 16.37
C GLY A 390 2.00 -10.28 16.47
N GLU A 391 2.74 -10.11 15.38
CA GLU A 391 4.21 -10.12 15.41
C GLU A 391 4.70 -8.88 16.18
N GLY A 392 5.68 -9.04 17.07
CA GLY A 392 6.30 -7.92 17.77
C GLY A 392 5.43 -7.16 18.78
N ILE A 393 4.32 -7.74 19.26
CA ILE A 393 3.54 -7.15 20.36
C ILE A 393 4.36 -7.19 21.65
N THR A 394 4.65 -6.01 22.18
CA THR A 394 5.30 -5.75 23.48
C THR A 394 4.58 -4.60 24.16
N ALA A 395 4.90 -4.32 25.43
CA ALA A 395 4.31 -3.17 26.12
C ALA A 395 4.71 -1.85 25.43
N GLU A 396 5.96 -1.77 24.96
CA GLU A 396 6.52 -0.61 24.27
C GLU A 396 5.86 -0.38 22.90
N THR A 397 5.75 -1.43 22.08
CA THR A 397 5.12 -1.32 20.75
C THR A 397 3.62 -1.10 20.85
N ALA A 398 2.94 -1.69 21.84
CA ALA A 398 1.52 -1.41 22.11
C ALA A 398 1.29 0.03 22.60
N ALA A 399 2.17 0.55 23.46
CA ALA A 399 2.11 1.95 23.89
C ALA A 399 2.34 2.92 22.72
N ALA A 400 3.22 2.59 21.77
CA ALA A 400 3.41 3.38 20.56
C ALA A 400 2.12 3.46 19.71
N MET A 401 1.30 2.40 19.67
CA MET A 401 0.00 2.39 18.98
C MET A 401 -1.06 3.26 19.65
N GLU A 402 -0.86 3.70 20.89
CA GLU A 402 -1.76 4.65 21.53
C GLU A 402 -1.60 6.10 21.04
N GLY A 403 -0.48 6.40 20.38
CA GLY A 403 -0.24 7.61 19.62
C GLY A 403 -0.39 7.37 18.13
N ILE A 404 0.24 8.20 17.31
CA ILE A 404 0.32 8.00 15.86
C ILE A 404 1.80 7.88 15.50
N PRO A 405 2.35 6.65 15.41
CA PRO A 405 3.72 6.42 14.98
C PRO A 405 4.00 7.08 13.62
N THR A 406 5.22 7.57 13.40
CA THR A 406 5.62 8.24 12.15
C THR A 406 5.32 7.39 10.91
N LEU A 407 5.52 6.08 10.99
CA LEU A 407 5.17 5.14 9.94
C LEU A 407 3.68 5.22 9.55
N ILE A 408 2.79 5.27 10.55
CA ILE A 408 1.33 5.38 10.34
C ILE A 408 0.95 6.78 9.84
N SER A 409 1.46 7.84 10.48
CA SER A 409 1.12 9.22 10.09
C SER A 409 1.56 9.51 8.66
N THR A 410 2.69 8.96 8.23
CA THR A 410 3.20 9.13 6.87
C THR A 410 2.33 8.41 5.84
N THR A 411 1.94 7.15 6.10
CA THR A 411 0.99 6.43 5.24
C THR A 411 -0.36 7.18 5.14
N ALA A 412 -0.85 7.71 6.27
CA ALA A 412 -2.09 8.48 6.31
C ALA A 412 -1.96 9.84 5.58
N THR A 413 -0.80 10.50 5.66
CA THR A 413 -0.50 11.74 4.92
C THR A 413 -0.55 11.50 3.41
N ILE A 414 0.06 10.41 2.95
CA ILE A 414 -0.01 10.00 1.54
C ILE A 414 -1.47 9.84 1.14
N LEU A 415 -2.28 9.10 1.91
CA LEU A 415 -3.70 8.90 1.59
C LEU A 415 -4.48 10.22 1.56
N ARG A 416 -4.39 11.06 2.61
CA ARG A 416 -5.16 12.30 2.72
C ARG A 416 -4.90 13.23 1.54
N LEU A 417 -3.64 13.54 1.26
CA LEU A 417 -3.29 14.47 0.18
C LEU A 417 -3.68 13.91 -1.20
N CYS A 418 -3.55 12.60 -1.36
CA CYS A 418 -4.02 11.90 -2.54
C CYS A 418 -5.54 12.00 -2.71
N ASP A 419 -6.32 11.71 -1.67
CA ASP A 419 -7.79 11.79 -1.69
C ASP A 419 -8.26 13.21 -2.06
N ASP A 420 -7.69 14.22 -1.41
CA ASP A 420 -8.01 15.63 -1.64
C ASP A 420 -7.66 16.09 -3.07
N LEU A 421 -6.55 15.61 -3.64
CA LEU A 421 -6.17 15.92 -5.02
C LEU A 421 -7.15 15.35 -6.06
N GLU A 422 -7.78 14.19 -5.78
CA GLU A 422 -8.79 13.61 -6.68
C GLU A 422 -10.13 14.35 -6.57
N GLY A 423 -10.56 14.67 -5.34
CA GLY A 423 -11.78 15.45 -5.09
C GLY A 423 -11.82 16.72 -5.94
N ASP A 424 -10.71 17.47 -5.94
CA ASP A 424 -10.52 18.69 -6.73
C ASP A 424 -10.58 18.49 -8.25
N GLN A 425 -10.16 17.34 -8.79
CA GLN A 425 -10.26 17.05 -10.23
C GLN A 425 -11.70 16.72 -10.66
N SER A 426 -12.46 16.09 -9.77
CA SER A 426 -13.81 15.61 -10.06
C SER A 426 -14.86 16.74 -10.06
N VAL A 427 -14.58 17.84 -9.36
CA VAL A 427 -15.54 18.93 -9.20
C VAL A 427 -15.11 20.17 -9.98
N LYS A 428 -15.79 20.39 -11.10
CA LYS A 428 -15.78 21.68 -11.81
C LYS A 428 -16.40 22.77 -10.91
N GLY A 429 -15.60 23.32 -10.00
CA GLY A 429 -15.78 24.65 -9.43
C GLY A 429 -16.83 24.84 -8.33
N ASP A 430 -17.39 23.79 -7.73
CA ASP A 430 -18.43 23.93 -6.70
C ASP A 430 -18.31 22.95 -5.51
N ALA A 431 -17.14 22.32 -5.31
CA ALA A 431 -16.92 21.43 -4.17
C ALA A 431 -16.73 22.27 -2.91
N ASN A 432 -17.78 22.31 -2.11
CA ASN A 432 -17.75 22.92 -0.79
C ASN A 432 -17.09 22.00 0.26
N ASP A 433 -16.52 20.85 -0.13
CA ASP A 433 -15.68 20.07 0.79
C ASP A 433 -14.45 20.91 1.16
N GLY A 434 -13.99 20.76 2.40
CA GLY A 434 -12.88 21.53 2.93
C GLY A 434 -11.53 20.90 2.55
N SER A 435 -11.23 20.63 1.29
CA SER A 435 -9.97 19.95 0.90
C SER A 435 -8.70 20.70 1.35
N TYR A 436 -7.57 20.00 1.46
CA TYR A 436 -6.25 20.61 1.71
C TYR A 436 -5.96 21.74 0.72
N MET A 437 -6.30 21.50 -0.55
CA MET A 437 -6.12 22.44 -1.66
C MET A 437 -6.86 23.75 -1.44
N LYS A 438 -8.13 23.68 -1.02
CA LYS A 438 -8.94 24.85 -0.66
C LYS A 438 -8.32 25.61 0.52
N CYS A 439 -7.86 24.90 1.55
CA CYS A 439 -7.22 25.52 2.71
C CYS A 439 -5.93 26.26 2.30
N TYR A 440 -5.09 25.63 1.48
CA TYR A 440 -3.83 26.19 1.00
C TYR A 440 -4.03 27.42 0.11
N MET A 441 -4.95 27.36 -0.87
CA MET A 441 -5.24 28.49 -1.76
C MET A 441 -5.89 29.67 -1.02
N MET A 442 -6.66 29.41 0.05
CA MET A 442 -7.23 30.47 0.89
C MET A 442 -6.17 31.15 1.77
N GLU A 443 -5.18 30.38 2.25
CA GLU A 443 -4.04 30.91 3.01
C GLU A 443 -3.05 31.67 2.11
N HIS A 444 -2.97 31.29 0.83
CA HIS A 444 -2.09 31.87 -0.19
C HIS A 444 -2.86 32.35 -1.43
N PRO A 445 -3.59 33.49 -1.37
CA PRO A 445 -4.44 33.98 -2.46
C PRO A 445 -3.70 34.29 -3.77
N GLU A 446 -2.38 34.44 -3.72
CA GLU A 446 -1.50 34.67 -4.87
C GLU A 446 -1.18 33.41 -5.68
N VAL A 447 -1.43 32.23 -5.12
CA VAL A 447 -1.07 30.92 -5.70
C VAL A 447 -2.16 30.43 -6.65
N SER A 448 -1.76 29.98 -7.83
CA SER A 448 -2.63 29.33 -8.81
C SER A 448 -3.02 27.91 -8.39
N ILE A 449 -4.08 27.36 -8.99
CA ILE A 449 -4.48 25.97 -8.70
C ILE A 449 -3.41 24.96 -9.13
N GLU A 450 -2.67 25.25 -10.20
CA GLU A 450 -1.53 24.44 -10.65
C GLU A 450 -0.39 24.46 -9.62
N GLU A 451 0.02 25.64 -9.14
CA GLU A 451 1.08 25.75 -8.12
C GLU A 451 0.67 25.09 -6.79
N ALA A 452 -0.61 25.18 -6.41
CA ALA A 452 -1.13 24.46 -5.24
C ALA A 452 -1.06 22.93 -5.42
N ARG A 453 -1.35 22.43 -6.64
CA ARG A 453 -1.27 20.99 -6.96
C ARG A 453 0.16 20.50 -6.95
N GLU A 454 1.09 21.31 -7.47
CA GLU A 454 2.52 21.06 -7.39
C GLU A 454 2.98 20.97 -5.93
N HIS A 455 2.54 21.89 -5.08
CA HIS A 455 2.85 21.87 -3.65
C HIS A 455 2.32 20.60 -2.95
N ALA A 456 1.06 20.22 -3.18
CA ALA A 456 0.51 18.98 -2.63
C ALA A 456 1.25 17.72 -3.13
N THR A 457 1.65 17.72 -4.41
CA THR A 457 2.46 16.64 -4.99
C THR A 457 3.85 16.55 -4.34
N GLU A 458 4.47 17.69 -4.02
CA GLU A 458 5.73 17.75 -3.29
C GLU A 458 5.58 17.18 -1.87
N LEU A 459 4.49 17.53 -1.17
CA LEU A 459 4.19 16.97 0.16
C LEU A 459 3.98 15.44 0.12
N ILE A 460 3.30 14.92 -0.90
CA ILE A 460 3.17 13.47 -1.13
C ILE A 460 4.55 12.86 -1.37
N SER A 461 5.41 13.49 -2.18
CA SER A 461 6.77 13.03 -2.44
C SER A 461 7.60 12.95 -1.14
N ASN A 462 7.53 13.99 -0.31
CA ASN A 462 8.20 14.05 0.98
C ASN A 462 7.68 12.99 1.95
N ALA A 463 6.37 12.72 1.96
CA ALA A 463 5.80 11.63 2.73
C ALA A 463 6.30 10.26 2.23
N TRP A 464 6.43 10.03 0.91
CA TRP A 464 7.04 8.80 0.40
C TRP A 464 8.51 8.63 0.84
N LYS A 465 9.30 9.72 0.82
CA LYS A 465 10.69 9.70 1.31
C LYS A 465 10.76 9.33 2.79
N ARG A 466 9.88 9.90 3.61
CA ARG A 466 9.78 9.57 5.04
C ARG A 466 9.37 8.12 5.24
N LEU A 467 8.41 7.62 4.46
CA LEU A 467 7.98 6.22 4.52
C LEU A 467 9.11 5.26 4.12
N ASN A 468 9.94 5.64 3.15
CA ASN A 468 11.13 4.88 2.76
C ASN A 468 12.14 4.76 3.92
N GLN A 469 12.39 5.85 4.65
CA GLN A 469 13.23 5.83 5.85
C GLN A 469 12.66 4.91 6.93
N GLU A 470 11.37 5.05 7.25
CA GLU A 470 10.68 4.22 8.25
C GLU A 470 10.58 2.73 7.83
N CYS A 471 10.85 2.40 6.55
CA CYS A 471 10.91 1.03 6.07
C CYS A 471 12.27 0.34 6.28
N LEU A 472 13.29 1.07 6.72
CA LEU A 472 14.60 0.48 7.04
C LEU A 472 14.53 -0.30 8.36
N THR A 473 15.30 -1.40 8.44
CA THR A 473 15.26 -2.33 9.58
C THR A 473 15.56 -1.66 10.92
N ASP A 474 16.45 -0.67 10.93
CA ASP A 474 16.89 0.01 12.16
C ASP A 474 16.18 1.35 12.41
N ALA A 475 15.20 1.74 11.58
CA ALA A 475 14.57 3.06 11.67
C ALA A 475 13.53 3.17 12.79
N ASN A 476 12.83 2.07 13.10
CA ASN A 476 11.85 2.03 14.18
C ASN A 476 11.79 0.63 14.84
N GLN A 477 11.07 0.55 15.95
CA GLN A 477 10.94 -0.67 16.76
C GLN A 477 9.80 -1.59 16.27
N LEU A 478 9.17 -1.26 15.15
CA LEU A 478 8.01 -1.99 14.64
C LEU A 478 8.47 -3.19 13.80
N PRO A 479 7.73 -4.31 13.84
CA PRO A 479 8.08 -5.50 13.09
C PRO A 479 7.98 -5.25 11.58
N SER A 480 8.89 -5.86 10.81
CA SER A 480 8.94 -5.69 9.35
C SER A 480 7.64 -6.10 8.64
N SER A 481 6.89 -7.06 9.19
CA SER A 481 5.56 -7.43 8.71
C SER A 481 4.57 -6.28 8.79
N PHE A 482 4.54 -5.53 9.90
CA PHE A 482 3.69 -4.35 10.05
C PHE A 482 4.13 -3.20 9.15
N THR A 483 5.43 -2.98 9.03
CA THR A 483 6.02 -2.01 8.08
C THR A 483 5.59 -2.30 6.63
N LYS A 484 5.58 -3.59 6.23
CA LYS A 484 5.08 -4.01 4.92
C LYS A 484 3.57 -3.72 4.73
N VAL A 485 2.76 -3.83 5.79
CA VAL A 485 1.33 -3.44 5.72
C VAL A 485 1.18 -1.94 5.50
N CYS A 486 1.90 -1.11 6.25
CA CYS A 486 1.86 0.35 6.11
C CYS A 486 2.30 0.79 4.70
N LEU A 487 3.35 0.15 4.17
CA LEU A 487 3.80 0.36 2.80
C LEU A 487 2.75 -0.07 1.77
N ASN A 488 2.13 -1.24 1.93
CA ASN A 488 1.12 -1.71 0.98
C ASN A 488 -0.15 -0.85 1.03
N ALA A 489 -0.51 -0.32 2.20
CA ALA A 489 -1.58 0.67 2.32
C ALA A 489 -1.25 1.95 1.53
N ALA A 490 -0.03 2.47 1.62
CA ALA A 490 0.41 3.61 0.79
C ALA A 490 0.41 3.27 -0.71
N ARG A 491 0.88 2.08 -1.10
CA ARG A 491 0.88 1.61 -2.51
C ARG A 491 -0.52 1.39 -3.08
N MET A 492 -1.50 1.19 -2.20
CA MET A 492 -2.89 1.00 -2.61
C MET A 492 -3.56 2.33 -2.97
N VAL A 493 -3.13 3.44 -2.37
CA VAL A 493 -3.75 4.76 -2.58
C VAL A 493 -3.82 5.11 -4.08
N PRO A 494 -2.74 5.11 -4.87
CA PRO A 494 -2.82 5.46 -6.30
C PRO A 494 -3.59 4.44 -7.16
N LEU A 495 -3.85 3.24 -6.62
CA LEU A 495 -4.68 2.24 -7.28
C LEU A 495 -6.16 2.42 -6.95
N MET A 496 -6.51 3.01 -5.81
CA MET A 496 -7.90 3.32 -5.48
C MET A 496 -8.32 4.67 -6.05
N TYR A 497 -7.38 5.61 -6.05
CA TYR A 497 -7.58 6.99 -6.42
C TYR A 497 -6.75 7.28 -7.67
N SER A 498 -7.37 7.20 -8.85
CA SER A 498 -6.62 7.27 -10.12
C SER A 498 -6.58 8.71 -10.65
N TYR A 499 -5.42 9.36 -10.46
CA TYR A 499 -5.16 10.78 -10.77
C TYR A 499 -5.18 11.21 -12.24
N ASP A 500 -5.48 10.31 -13.19
CA ASP A 500 -5.27 10.62 -14.61
C ASP A 500 -6.17 9.90 -15.63
N THR A 501 -7.13 9.05 -15.26
CA THR A 501 -7.88 8.29 -16.28
C THR A 501 -9.28 7.85 -15.85
N ASN A 502 -10.26 8.02 -16.74
CA ASN A 502 -11.60 7.38 -16.71
C ASN A 502 -11.57 5.83 -16.79
N THR A 503 -10.45 5.18 -16.51
CA THR A 503 -10.32 3.71 -16.51
C THR A 503 -10.46 3.17 -15.10
N PRO A 504 -11.32 2.15 -14.88
CA PRO A 504 -11.40 1.46 -13.60
C PRO A 504 -10.02 1.03 -13.12
N SER A 505 -9.80 1.07 -11.80
CA SER A 505 -8.53 0.60 -11.27
C SER A 505 -8.29 -0.88 -11.62
N LYS A 506 -7.02 -1.27 -11.82
CA LYS A 506 -6.66 -2.69 -12.04
C LYS A 506 -7.15 -3.60 -10.91
N LEU A 507 -7.32 -3.05 -9.70
CA LEU A 507 -7.87 -3.74 -8.54
C LEU A 507 -9.37 -3.99 -8.68
N GLU A 508 -10.15 -3.02 -9.15
CA GLU A 508 -11.56 -3.21 -9.48
C GLU A 508 -11.74 -4.22 -10.61
N GLU A 509 -10.93 -4.14 -11.66
CA GLU A 509 -10.96 -5.11 -12.76
C GLU A 509 -10.70 -6.53 -12.25
N TYR A 510 -9.72 -6.70 -11.36
CA TYR A 510 -9.45 -7.97 -10.70
C TYR A 510 -10.68 -8.49 -9.95
N VAL A 511 -11.29 -7.67 -9.07
CA VAL A 511 -12.47 -8.09 -8.30
C VAL A 511 -13.67 -8.38 -9.20
N LYS A 512 -13.92 -7.56 -10.23
CA LYS A 512 -14.96 -7.82 -11.24
C LYS A 512 -14.73 -9.17 -11.92
N SER A 513 -13.49 -9.50 -12.28
CA SER A 513 -13.15 -10.79 -12.89
C SER A 513 -13.46 -11.99 -11.97
N LEU A 514 -13.18 -11.87 -10.66
CA LEU A 514 -13.51 -12.89 -9.67
C LEU A 514 -15.03 -13.16 -9.61
N LEU A 515 -15.83 -12.10 -9.60
CA LEU A 515 -17.29 -12.17 -9.46
C LEU A 515 -17.99 -12.71 -10.73
N GLN A 516 -17.40 -12.47 -11.91
CA GLN A 516 -17.95 -12.93 -13.19
C GLN A 516 -17.57 -14.38 -13.54
N GLY A 517 -16.85 -15.09 -12.66
CA GLY A 517 -16.40 -16.46 -12.89
C GLY A 517 -15.26 -16.58 -13.91
N GLY A 518 -14.65 -15.45 -14.30
CA GLY A 518 -13.47 -15.42 -15.16
C GLY A 518 -12.22 -15.60 -14.30
N ALA A 519 -11.66 -16.82 -14.27
CA ALA A 519 -10.25 -16.94 -13.94
C ALA A 519 -9.48 -16.02 -14.89
N MET A 520 -8.73 -15.09 -14.32
CA MET A 520 -8.02 -14.02 -15.02
C MET A 520 -7.30 -14.58 -16.26
N LYS A 521 -7.68 -14.10 -17.45
CA LYS A 521 -6.86 -14.16 -18.68
C LYS A 521 -5.70 -13.15 -18.58
N SER A 522 -5.03 -13.04 -17.44
CA SER A 522 -3.99 -12.03 -17.19
C SER A 522 -2.58 -12.52 -17.48
N ILE A 523 -2.40 -13.79 -17.85
CA ILE A 523 -1.17 -14.25 -18.47
C ILE A 523 -1.38 -14.15 -19.97
N PRO A 524 -0.58 -13.35 -20.71
CA PRO A 524 -0.54 -13.46 -22.16
C PRO A 524 -0.22 -14.91 -22.50
N GLN A 525 -1.15 -15.59 -23.18
CA GLN A 525 -0.76 -16.76 -23.96
C GLN A 525 -0.08 -16.19 -25.20
N ASP A 526 1.26 -16.23 -25.16
CA ASP A 526 2.25 -15.92 -26.21
C ASP A 526 2.00 -14.68 -27.08
#